data_AF-A0A6L6PEA7-F1
#
_entry.id   AF-A0A6L6PEA7-F1
#
_cell.length_a   1.000
_cell.length_b   1.000
_cell.length_c   1.000
_cell.angle_alpha   90.00
_cell.angle_beta   90.00
_cell.angle_gamma   90.00
#
_symmetry.space_group_name_H-M   'P 1'
#
loop_
_entity.id
_entity.type
_entity.pdbx_description
1 polymer ?
#
loop_
_entity_poly.entity_id
_entity_poly.type
_entity_poly.pdbx_seq_one_letter_code
_entity_poly.pdbx_strand_id
1 'polypeptide(L)'
;MTINNQRRNLMKALPAAGLSFSLPAVAATAPDPWLQAQAIVDHVSKPRKFRKQDFNITAYGAKSCKLTKVKAWVSHEDQEDIGTPAAGSFDCYAAIKAAIKACHEAGGGRVLIPAGDWFVAGPIVLLSNVNVHLSKGAHVYFSHNPADFAKYGDIDCGKHGKLTISRWQSNDCLNYSPMVYAYGQDNIALTGDDWTAILDGQGGVPFNDAGDCWWTWKGKQKTINSIGQGTTPNFKSGKMSENTVNPLNAESLATVAPALTEAERVLIQGEGDKWRADASYLPALSEAGVPLSKRIFGVGHYLRAPMIQLIGCTNVLLQGYRVQNTPFWQHHPVHCRNLVIRNVEMHSHGPNSDGFDPEACDHVLVEGCTFDTGDDCIAIKAGKDLDTQYGPSQNIVIQNCIMHSGHGGVTLGSEMAGGIQNVFAQKLVFENANWKTNPLNTAIRMKTNMNRGGYLRNFYVRDCTVPNGVQISPSFYASLPGSPIQSKTVATAAGAIVTFDCDYTPISDNVRIRPPVVDNIQISNIKASNVSKDGKTASCFQAIVILGPVASDYNGPLPVPPVFPVTNVSISDCDFGTPVNIAAPWYLYNVRNLTLKNVTIGDKVHNTVLSA
;
A
#
# COMPACT_ATOMS: atom_id res chain seq x y z
N MET A 1 13.27 39.93 -17.36
CA MET A 1 12.24 40.93 -16.99
C MET A 1 12.40 41.25 -15.53
N THR A 2 13.03 42.39 -15.25
CA THR A 2 13.30 42.93 -13.92
C THR A 2 12.15 43.85 -13.52
N ILE A 3 11.50 43.60 -12.37
CA ILE A 3 10.52 44.52 -11.79
C ILE A 3 11.08 45.13 -10.51
N ASN A 4 10.89 46.44 -10.45
CA ASN A 4 11.55 47.45 -9.66
C ASN A 4 10.90 47.59 -8.27
N ASN A 5 11.75 47.81 -7.26
CA ASN A 5 11.37 48.13 -5.89
C ASN A 5 11.06 49.62 -5.72
N GLN A 6 10.35 49.92 -4.63
CA GLN A 6 10.12 51.23 -3.98
C GLN A 6 8.78 51.92 -4.30
N ARG A 7 7.93 52.05 -3.26
CA ARG A 7 7.92 53.24 -2.38
C ARG A 7 6.99 53.02 -1.18
N ARG A 8 7.57 53.17 0.02
CA ARG A 8 6.85 53.41 1.28
C ARG A 8 6.44 54.87 1.33
N ASN A 9 5.26 55.17 1.89
CA ASN A 9 5.03 56.42 2.61
C ASN A 9 4.05 56.20 3.76
N LEU A 10 4.48 56.63 4.94
CA LEU A 10 3.73 56.75 6.19
C LEU A 10 2.68 57.87 6.08
N MET A 11 1.48 57.65 6.61
CA MET A 11 0.71 58.71 7.27
C MET A 11 0.05 58.16 8.55
N LYS A 12 0.26 58.89 9.65
CA LYS A 12 -0.38 58.74 10.96
C LYS A 12 -1.56 59.73 11.07
N ALA A 13 -2.49 59.42 11.99
CA ALA A 13 -3.64 60.20 12.55
C ALA A 13 -5.00 59.62 12.12
N LEU A 14 -6.03 59.34 12.94
CA LEU A 14 -6.42 59.61 14.34
C LEU A 14 -7.41 58.49 14.78
N PRO A 15 -7.72 58.28 16.08
CA PRO A 15 -8.65 57.23 16.51
C PRO A 15 -10.10 57.73 16.43
N ALA A 16 -10.91 57.11 15.57
CA ALA A 16 -12.36 57.24 15.61
C ALA A 16 -12.94 56.13 16.51
N ALA A 17 -13.50 56.52 17.65
CA ALA A 17 -14.28 55.63 18.50
C ALA A 17 -15.60 55.29 17.79
N GLY A 18 -15.64 54.16 17.09
CA GLY A 18 -16.85 53.58 16.53
C GLY A 18 -17.32 52.43 17.41
N LEU A 19 -18.50 52.57 18.02
CA LEU A 19 -19.23 51.49 18.68
C LEU A 19 -19.58 50.41 17.63
N SER A 20 -18.83 49.32 17.61
CA SER A 20 -19.17 48.14 16.82
C SER A 20 -20.17 47.28 17.59
N PHE A 21 -21.41 47.25 17.13
CA PHE A 21 -22.35 46.19 17.51
C PHE A 21 -21.86 44.87 16.88
N SER A 22 -21.29 43.99 17.70
CA SER A 22 -20.99 42.62 17.31
C SER A 22 -22.30 41.84 17.21
N LEU A 23 -22.76 41.58 15.99
CA LEU A 23 -23.73 40.51 15.75
C LEU A 23 -23.07 39.17 16.10
N PRO A 24 -23.78 38.24 16.78
CA PRO A 24 -23.21 36.94 17.09
C PRO A 24 -22.87 36.23 15.78
N ALA A 25 -21.60 35.85 15.64
CA ALA A 25 -21.16 35.00 14.54
C ALA A 25 -21.92 33.67 14.65
N VAL A 26 -22.88 33.46 13.76
CA VAL A 26 -23.46 32.14 13.54
C VAL A 26 -22.30 31.27 13.07
N ALA A 27 -21.86 30.34 13.92
CA ALA A 27 -20.84 29.38 13.55
C ALA A 27 -21.33 28.62 12.31
N ALA A 28 -20.78 28.95 11.14
CA ALA A 28 -21.08 28.22 9.92
C ALA A 28 -20.69 26.76 10.16
N THR A 29 -21.67 25.85 10.08
CA THR A 29 -21.42 24.42 10.10
C THR A 29 -20.44 24.11 8.97
N ALA A 30 -19.32 23.44 9.29
CA ALA A 30 -18.37 23.02 8.27
C ALA A 30 -19.11 22.24 7.16
N PRO A 31 -18.79 22.48 5.87
CA PRO A 31 -19.47 21.81 4.76
C PRO A 31 -19.32 20.29 4.89
N ASP A 32 -20.38 19.55 4.58
CA ASP A 32 -20.40 18.08 4.65
C ASP A 32 -19.29 17.51 3.75
N PRO A 33 -18.29 16.81 4.33
CA PRO A 33 -17.16 16.26 3.57
C PRO A 33 -17.62 15.22 2.52
N TRP A 34 -18.79 14.61 2.69
CA TRP A 34 -19.32 13.64 1.72
C TRP A 34 -19.81 14.27 0.41
N LEU A 35 -20.07 15.58 0.38
CA LEU A 35 -20.30 16.30 -0.88
C LEU A 35 -19.02 16.31 -1.74
N GLN A 36 -17.84 16.44 -1.11
CA GLN A 36 -16.57 16.31 -1.80
C GLN A 36 -16.37 14.88 -2.31
N ALA A 37 -16.68 13.87 -1.49
CA ALA A 37 -16.63 12.47 -1.92
C ALA A 37 -17.47 12.22 -3.17
N GLN A 38 -18.72 12.69 -3.19
CA GLN A 38 -19.60 12.54 -4.35
C GLN A 38 -19.06 13.29 -5.58
N ALA A 39 -18.52 14.51 -5.41
CA ALA A 39 -17.92 15.25 -6.50
C ALA A 39 -16.71 14.52 -7.12
N ILE A 40 -15.90 13.84 -6.28
CA ILE A 40 -14.81 12.98 -6.76
C ILE A 40 -15.37 11.83 -7.59
N VAL A 41 -16.38 11.11 -7.07
CA VAL A 41 -17.05 10.01 -7.79
C VAL A 41 -17.59 10.47 -9.14
N ASP A 42 -18.32 11.58 -9.18
CA ASP A 42 -18.92 12.14 -10.41
C ASP A 42 -17.85 12.54 -11.43
N HIS A 43 -16.71 13.05 -10.95
CA HIS A 43 -15.59 13.41 -11.81
C HIS A 43 -14.90 12.19 -12.42
N VAL A 44 -14.53 11.20 -11.59
CA VAL A 44 -13.71 10.07 -12.03
C VAL A 44 -14.49 8.98 -12.75
N SER A 45 -15.78 8.81 -12.45
CA SER A 45 -16.63 7.74 -13.01
C SER A 45 -16.97 7.92 -14.49
N LYS A 46 -16.58 9.04 -15.11
CA LYS A 46 -16.78 9.28 -16.54
C LYS A 46 -16.18 8.14 -17.38
N PRO A 47 -16.96 7.47 -18.25
CA PRO A 47 -16.48 6.35 -19.04
C PRO A 47 -15.25 6.73 -19.88
N ARG A 48 -14.22 5.87 -19.83
CA ARG A 48 -13.05 5.99 -20.69
C ARG A 48 -13.42 5.56 -22.11
N LYS A 49 -12.97 6.31 -23.10
CA LYS A 49 -13.26 6.05 -24.52
C LYS A 49 -12.00 5.54 -25.19
N PHE A 50 -12.15 4.42 -25.90
CA PHE A 50 -11.13 3.83 -26.75
C PHE A 50 -11.66 3.75 -28.17
N ARG A 51 -10.75 3.78 -29.15
CA ARG A 51 -11.09 3.51 -30.55
C ARG A 51 -11.76 2.12 -30.63
N LYS A 52 -12.83 2.01 -31.42
CA LYS A 52 -13.54 0.74 -31.61
C LYS A 52 -12.82 -0.15 -32.62
N GLN A 53 -11.63 -0.63 -32.27
CA GLN A 53 -10.84 -1.56 -33.07
C GLN A 53 -10.14 -2.56 -32.16
N ASP A 54 -10.19 -3.82 -32.55
CA ASP A 54 -9.54 -4.91 -31.83
C ASP A 54 -8.19 -5.28 -32.46
N PHE A 55 -7.25 -5.60 -31.58
CA PHE A 55 -5.91 -6.09 -31.87
C PHE A 55 -5.76 -7.42 -31.13
N ASN A 56 -6.19 -8.52 -31.75
CA ASN A 56 -6.17 -9.84 -31.13
C ASN A 56 -4.73 -10.39 -31.09
N ILE A 57 -4.25 -10.77 -29.91
CA ILE A 57 -2.86 -11.25 -29.73
C ILE A 57 -2.51 -12.46 -30.61
N THR A 58 -3.49 -13.28 -31.02
CA THR A 58 -3.25 -14.42 -31.92
C THR A 58 -2.89 -13.99 -33.34
N ALA A 59 -3.39 -12.84 -33.80
CA ALA A 59 -2.99 -12.24 -35.08
C ALA A 59 -1.53 -11.74 -35.06
N TYR A 60 -0.96 -11.58 -33.85
CA TYR A 60 0.45 -11.23 -33.61
C TYR A 60 1.30 -12.45 -33.23
N GLY A 61 0.76 -13.66 -33.39
CA GLY A 61 1.49 -14.92 -33.22
C GLY A 61 1.43 -15.53 -31.83
N ALA A 62 0.64 -14.99 -30.89
CA ALA A 62 0.43 -15.62 -29.59
C ALA A 62 -0.18 -17.02 -29.74
N LYS A 63 0.23 -17.96 -28.89
CA LYS A 63 -0.27 -19.33 -28.85
C LYS A 63 -0.57 -19.73 -27.41
N SER A 64 -1.68 -20.43 -27.22
CA SER A 64 -2.02 -20.97 -25.90
C SER A 64 -0.98 -22.01 -25.45
N CYS A 65 -0.80 -22.13 -24.14
CA CYS A 65 0.04 -23.16 -23.54
C CYS A 65 -0.78 -24.31 -22.97
N LYS A 66 -0.10 -25.40 -22.62
CA LYS A 66 -0.66 -26.47 -21.77
C LYS A 66 -0.11 -26.31 -20.37
N LEU A 67 -0.91 -26.66 -19.38
CA LEU A 67 -0.50 -26.64 -17.98
C LEU A 67 0.02 -28.00 -17.54
N THR A 68 1.04 -27.99 -16.69
CA THR A 68 1.45 -29.10 -15.84
C THR A 68 1.16 -28.76 -14.39
N LYS A 69 1.11 -29.79 -13.53
CA LYS A 69 0.99 -29.59 -12.09
C LYS A 69 2.36 -29.41 -11.45
N VAL A 70 2.44 -28.54 -10.45
CA VAL A 70 3.62 -28.33 -9.61
C VAL A 70 3.19 -28.08 -8.17
N LYS A 71 3.95 -28.62 -7.22
CA LYS A 71 3.78 -28.29 -5.81
C LYS A 71 4.32 -26.88 -5.58
N ALA A 72 3.44 -25.95 -5.22
CA ALA A 72 3.80 -24.55 -5.00
C ALA A 72 3.20 -24.03 -3.70
N TRP A 73 3.76 -22.93 -3.20
CA TRP A 73 3.15 -22.20 -2.11
C TRP A 73 1.91 -21.46 -2.62
N VAL A 74 0.81 -21.53 -1.88
CA VAL A 74 -0.44 -20.78 -2.15
C VAL A 74 -0.74 -19.77 -1.06
N SER A 75 -0.15 -19.97 0.12
CA SER A 75 -0.19 -19.06 1.25
C SER A 75 1.18 -19.02 1.94
N HIS A 76 1.24 -18.30 3.06
CA HIS A 76 2.38 -18.27 3.95
C HIS A 76 2.73 -19.63 4.60
N GLU A 77 1.74 -20.51 4.72
CA GLU A 77 1.84 -21.77 5.47
C GLU A 77 1.53 -23.00 4.62
N ASP A 78 0.80 -22.83 3.51
CA ASP A 78 0.22 -23.93 2.74
C ASP A 78 0.86 -24.08 1.36
N GLN A 79 0.99 -25.36 0.96
CA GLN A 79 1.37 -25.75 -0.39
C GLN A 79 0.30 -26.62 -1.05
N GLU A 80 0.05 -26.38 -2.32
CA GLU A 80 -0.92 -27.11 -3.13
C GLU A 80 -0.34 -27.48 -4.50
N ASP A 81 -0.99 -28.43 -5.18
CA ASP A 81 -0.67 -28.80 -6.56
C ASP A 81 -1.42 -27.88 -7.55
N ILE A 82 -0.76 -26.79 -7.93
CA ILE A 82 -1.33 -25.78 -8.82
C ILE A 82 -0.91 -25.98 -10.28
N GLY A 83 -1.63 -25.33 -11.21
CA GLY A 83 -1.26 -25.31 -12.62
C GLY A 83 -0.10 -24.36 -12.89
N THR A 84 0.83 -24.76 -13.76
CA THR A 84 1.88 -23.89 -14.30
C THR A 84 2.10 -24.22 -15.77
N PRO A 85 2.47 -23.26 -16.63
CA PRO A 85 2.81 -23.55 -18.02
C PRO A 85 3.87 -24.65 -18.13
N ALA A 86 3.64 -25.62 -19.01
CA ALA A 86 4.59 -26.71 -19.25
C ALA A 86 5.93 -26.17 -19.78
N ALA A 87 7.03 -26.85 -19.48
CA ALA A 87 8.35 -26.48 -19.98
C ALA A 87 8.35 -26.38 -21.52
N GLY A 88 8.96 -25.32 -22.06
CA GLY A 88 8.97 -25.04 -23.50
C GLY A 88 7.67 -24.45 -24.06
N SER A 89 6.74 -24.01 -23.20
CA SER A 89 5.55 -23.25 -23.61
C SER A 89 5.92 -22.02 -24.44
N PHE A 90 5.08 -21.68 -25.42
CA PHE A 90 5.30 -20.52 -26.27
C PHE A 90 5.19 -19.23 -25.47
N ASP A 91 6.25 -18.42 -25.47
CA ASP A 91 6.27 -17.12 -24.81
C ASP A 91 5.49 -16.08 -25.63
N CYS A 92 4.36 -15.62 -25.09
CA CYS A 92 3.49 -14.66 -25.73
C CYS A 92 3.95 -13.20 -25.58
N TYR A 93 5.05 -12.92 -24.85
CA TYR A 93 5.53 -11.55 -24.62
C TYR A 93 5.69 -10.75 -25.92
N ALA A 94 6.37 -11.30 -26.93
CA ALA A 94 6.60 -10.61 -28.20
C ALA A 94 5.29 -10.31 -28.95
N ALA A 95 4.33 -11.23 -28.94
CA ALA A 95 3.05 -11.07 -29.59
C ALA A 95 2.19 -9.99 -28.90
N ILE A 96 2.12 -10.02 -27.56
CA ILE A 96 1.38 -9.02 -26.77
C ILE A 96 1.99 -7.63 -26.96
N LYS A 97 3.32 -7.52 -26.88
CA LYS A 97 4.04 -6.26 -27.13
C LYS A 97 3.75 -5.71 -28.53
N ALA A 98 3.77 -6.55 -29.55
CA ALA A 98 3.48 -6.15 -30.92
C ALA A 98 2.02 -5.67 -31.09
N ALA A 99 1.06 -6.38 -30.47
CA ALA A 99 -0.34 -5.98 -30.49
C ALA A 99 -0.59 -4.63 -29.80
N ILE A 100 0.02 -4.41 -28.62
CA ILE A 100 -0.07 -3.13 -27.90
C ILE A 100 0.55 -1.99 -28.71
N LYS A 101 1.73 -2.21 -29.28
CA LYS A 101 2.39 -1.22 -30.14
C LYS A 101 1.52 -0.86 -31.33
N ALA A 102 1.01 -1.85 -32.06
CA ALA A 102 0.15 -1.61 -33.22
C ALA A 102 -1.16 -0.90 -32.84
N CYS A 103 -1.75 -1.25 -31.70
CA CYS A 103 -2.92 -0.60 -31.15
C CYS A 103 -2.67 0.88 -30.86
N HIS A 104 -1.58 1.19 -30.16
CA HIS A 104 -1.15 2.55 -29.85
C HIS A 104 -0.87 3.36 -31.12
N GLU A 105 -0.10 2.82 -32.05
CA GLU A 105 0.26 3.49 -33.32
C GLU A 105 -0.94 3.74 -34.24
N ALA A 106 -2.00 2.94 -34.11
CA ALA A 106 -3.28 3.20 -34.76
C ALA A 106 -4.11 4.29 -34.05
N GLY A 107 -3.59 4.97 -33.03
CA GLY A 107 -4.34 5.96 -32.25
C GLY A 107 -5.24 5.33 -31.18
N GLY A 108 -4.95 4.09 -30.77
CA GLY A 108 -5.60 3.39 -29.68
C GLY A 108 -6.58 2.30 -30.13
N GLY A 109 -7.19 1.65 -29.12
CA GLY A 109 -8.10 0.54 -29.35
C GLY A 109 -8.10 -0.46 -28.21
N ARG A 110 -8.55 -1.68 -28.51
CA ARG A 110 -8.58 -2.81 -27.59
C ARG A 110 -7.59 -3.89 -28.03
N VAL A 111 -6.61 -4.20 -27.20
CA VAL A 111 -5.79 -5.41 -27.37
C VAL A 111 -6.53 -6.56 -26.70
N LEU A 112 -6.94 -7.54 -27.49
CA LEU A 112 -7.79 -8.64 -27.03
C LEU A 112 -6.94 -9.87 -26.70
N ILE A 113 -7.01 -10.32 -25.44
CA ILE A 113 -6.52 -11.61 -24.98
C ILE A 113 -7.73 -12.55 -24.90
N PRO A 114 -7.90 -13.50 -25.84
CA PRO A 114 -9.06 -14.38 -25.86
C PRO A 114 -8.99 -15.46 -24.79
N ALA A 115 -10.08 -16.22 -24.62
CA ALA A 115 -10.13 -17.37 -23.73
C ALA A 115 -8.99 -18.37 -24.01
N GLY A 116 -8.41 -18.94 -22.95
CA GLY A 116 -7.28 -19.86 -23.01
C GLY A 116 -6.15 -19.50 -22.05
N ASP A 117 -5.16 -20.40 -21.96
CA ASP A 117 -3.98 -20.25 -21.10
C ASP A 117 -2.83 -19.62 -21.89
N TRP A 118 -2.27 -18.50 -21.42
CA TRP A 118 -1.24 -17.73 -22.12
C TRP A 118 0.00 -17.56 -21.23
N PHE A 119 1.13 -18.14 -21.65
CA PHE A 119 2.40 -17.96 -20.96
C PHE A 119 3.09 -16.67 -21.42
N VAL A 120 3.57 -15.86 -20.46
CA VAL A 120 4.26 -14.58 -20.74
C VAL A 120 5.55 -14.49 -19.93
N ALA A 121 6.70 -14.53 -20.60
CA ALA A 121 8.02 -14.40 -19.99
C ALA A 121 8.57 -12.97 -20.11
N GLY A 122 7.79 -11.99 -19.64
CA GLY A 122 8.15 -10.58 -19.64
C GLY A 122 6.99 -9.67 -19.22
N PRO A 123 7.18 -8.35 -19.17
CA PRO A 123 6.15 -7.41 -18.76
C PRO A 123 5.12 -7.16 -19.88
N ILE A 124 3.85 -7.02 -19.52
CA ILE A 124 2.83 -6.39 -20.37
C ILE A 124 2.93 -4.87 -20.15
N VAL A 125 3.57 -4.16 -21.08
CA VAL A 125 3.76 -2.71 -21.00
C VAL A 125 2.62 -1.98 -21.70
N LEU A 126 1.77 -1.27 -20.94
CA LEU A 126 0.65 -0.50 -21.48
C LEU A 126 1.15 0.80 -22.13
N LEU A 127 0.46 1.22 -23.19
CA LEU A 127 0.72 2.47 -23.91
C LEU A 127 -0.55 3.31 -23.98
N SER A 128 -0.40 4.62 -24.18
CA SER A 128 -1.52 5.56 -24.20
C SER A 128 -2.60 5.17 -25.20
N ASN A 129 -3.87 5.36 -24.83
CA ASN A 129 -5.06 4.99 -25.61
C ASN A 129 -5.25 3.48 -25.87
N VAL A 130 -4.59 2.61 -25.11
CA VAL A 130 -4.74 1.16 -25.21
C VAL A 130 -5.56 0.61 -24.04
N ASN A 131 -6.59 -0.18 -24.36
CA ASN A 131 -7.25 -1.08 -23.42
C ASN A 131 -6.75 -2.51 -23.65
N VAL A 132 -5.95 -3.07 -22.74
CA VAL A 132 -5.68 -4.51 -22.73
C VAL A 132 -6.86 -5.21 -22.07
N HIS A 133 -7.55 -6.05 -22.83
CA HIS A 133 -8.80 -6.67 -22.42
C HIS A 133 -8.70 -8.20 -22.45
N LEU A 134 -8.94 -8.81 -21.31
CA LEU A 134 -9.04 -10.26 -21.12
C LEU A 134 -10.48 -10.71 -21.32
N SER A 135 -10.71 -11.58 -22.29
CA SER A 135 -12.02 -12.19 -22.46
C SER A 135 -12.34 -13.13 -21.30
N LYS A 136 -13.62 -13.42 -21.11
CA LYS A 136 -14.07 -14.51 -20.23
C LYS A 136 -13.27 -15.80 -20.47
N GLY A 137 -12.70 -16.37 -19.42
CA GLY A 137 -11.86 -17.57 -19.47
C GLY A 137 -10.44 -17.38 -20.01
N ALA A 138 -9.96 -16.14 -20.14
CA ALA A 138 -8.55 -15.88 -20.43
C ALA A 138 -7.72 -15.99 -19.15
N HIS A 139 -6.64 -16.78 -19.17
CA HIS A 139 -5.72 -16.94 -18.04
C HIS A 139 -4.30 -16.61 -18.51
N VAL A 140 -3.76 -15.49 -18.04
CA VAL A 140 -2.37 -15.10 -18.32
C VAL A 140 -1.49 -15.58 -17.18
N TYR A 141 -0.57 -16.49 -17.49
CA TYR A 141 0.45 -16.98 -16.58
C TYR A 141 1.76 -16.24 -16.83
N PHE A 142 2.13 -15.37 -15.90
CA PHE A 142 3.45 -14.74 -15.92
C PHE A 142 4.53 -15.76 -15.55
N SER A 143 5.72 -15.60 -16.13
CA SER A 143 6.87 -16.39 -15.73
C SER A 143 7.16 -16.24 -14.23
N HIS A 144 7.47 -17.35 -13.59
CA HIS A 144 7.92 -17.38 -12.21
C HIS A 144 9.44 -17.18 -12.11
N ASN A 145 10.17 -17.04 -13.23
CA ASN A 145 11.60 -16.79 -13.24
C ASN A 145 11.92 -15.28 -13.22
N PRO A 146 12.58 -14.76 -12.17
CA PRO A 146 12.96 -13.35 -12.08
C PRO A 146 13.78 -12.82 -13.25
N ALA A 147 14.63 -13.66 -13.84
CA ALA A 147 15.48 -13.25 -14.96
C ALA A 147 14.66 -12.77 -16.17
N ASP A 148 13.42 -13.23 -16.34
CA ASP A 148 12.56 -12.81 -17.44
C ASP A 148 12.11 -11.34 -17.32
N PHE A 149 12.07 -10.80 -16.11
CA PHE A 149 11.70 -9.41 -15.83
C PHE A 149 12.90 -8.45 -15.84
N ALA A 150 14.11 -8.95 -16.08
CA ALA A 150 15.32 -8.18 -16.27
C ALA A 150 15.82 -8.20 -17.73
N LYS A 151 14.99 -8.66 -18.69
CA LYS A 151 15.35 -8.74 -20.13
C LYS A 151 14.95 -7.52 -20.94
N TYR A 152 13.89 -6.84 -20.52
CA TYR A 152 13.12 -5.96 -21.40
C TYR A 152 12.91 -4.55 -20.86
N GLY A 153 13.47 -4.22 -19.69
CA GLY A 153 13.44 -2.85 -19.19
C GLY A 153 14.17 -1.88 -20.11
N ASP A 154 13.82 -0.61 -20.00
CA ASP A 154 14.35 0.45 -20.87
C ASP A 154 15.78 0.90 -20.49
N ILE A 155 16.27 0.50 -19.30
CA ILE A 155 17.56 0.94 -18.76
C ILE A 155 18.51 -0.26 -18.66
N ASP A 156 19.61 -0.23 -19.41
CA ASP A 156 20.65 -1.25 -19.33
C ASP A 156 21.56 -1.00 -18.12
N CYS A 157 21.48 -1.89 -17.13
CA CYS A 157 22.29 -1.84 -15.92
C CYS A 157 23.45 -2.87 -15.94
N GLY A 158 23.87 -3.31 -17.12
CA GLY A 158 24.98 -4.25 -17.30
C GLY A 158 24.67 -5.61 -16.69
N LYS A 159 25.52 -6.07 -15.77
CA LYS A 159 25.39 -7.38 -15.10
C LYS A 159 24.08 -7.54 -14.31
N HIS A 160 23.41 -6.44 -13.98
CA HIS A 160 22.14 -6.42 -13.25
C HIS A 160 20.91 -6.59 -14.16
N GLY A 161 21.11 -6.60 -15.48
CA GLY A 161 20.06 -6.75 -16.49
C GLY A 161 19.48 -5.42 -16.98
N LYS A 162 18.44 -5.54 -17.82
CA LYS A 162 17.65 -4.43 -18.35
C LYS A 162 16.44 -4.18 -17.47
N LEU A 163 16.50 -3.08 -16.72
CA LEU A 163 15.59 -2.75 -15.62
C LEU A 163 14.66 -1.60 -15.99
N THR A 164 13.59 -1.43 -15.20
CA THR A 164 12.68 -0.28 -15.31
C THR A 164 12.82 0.61 -14.08
N ILE A 165 12.35 1.84 -14.20
CA ILE A 165 12.05 2.67 -13.04
C ILE A 165 10.91 1.96 -12.28
N SER A 166 11.09 1.79 -10.98
CA SER A 166 10.12 1.19 -10.09
C SER A 166 10.17 1.88 -8.73
N ARG A 167 9.19 1.56 -7.87
CA ARG A 167 9.21 1.88 -6.45
C ARG A 167 9.03 0.60 -5.64
N TRP A 168 9.90 0.38 -4.66
CA TRP A 168 9.83 -0.75 -3.73
C TRP A 168 9.66 -0.23 -2.32
N GLN A 169 8.55 -0.60 -1.66
CA GLN A 169 8.11 0.01 -0.39
C GLN A 169 8.22 1.54 -0.39
N SER A 170 7.73 2.15 -1.47
CA SER A 170 7.66 3.60 -1.68
C SER A 170 9.00 4.36 -1.77
N ASN A 171 10.13 3.68 -2.00
CA ASN A 171 11.39 4.31 -2.43
C ASN A 171 11.67 4.01 -3.92
N ASP A 172 12.19 4.99 -4.67
CA ASP A 172 12.52 4.83 -6.09
C ASP A 172 13.78 3.98 -6.30
N CYS A 173 13.71 3.06 -7.27
CA CYS A 173 14.83 2.22 -7.67
C CYS A 173 14.78 1.82 -9.15
N LEU A 174 15.91 1.32 -9.65
CA LEU A 174 15.97 0.53 -10.88
C LEU A 174 15.91 -0.95 -10.49
N ASN A 175 14.86 -1.65 -10.90
CA ASN A 175 14.60 -3.03 -10.50
C ASN A 175 13.95 -3.87 -11.61
N TYR A 176 13.70 -5.15 -11.34
CA TYR A 176 12.91 -6.03 -12.20
C TYR A 176 11.61 -5.34 -12.64
N SER A 177 11.25 -5.54 -13.91
CA SER A 177 10.02 -4.99 -14.47
C SER A 177 8.79 -5.56 -13.75
N PRO A 178 7.81 -4.73 -13.38
CA PRO A 178 6.49 -5.19 -12.95
C PRO A 178 5.82 -6.04 -14.04
N MET A 179 4.98 -7.01 -13.66
CA MET A 179 4.35 -7.93 -14.61
C MET A 179 3.41 -7.22 -15.59
N VAL A 180 2.69 -6.22 -15.12
CA VAL A 180 2.03 -5.20 -15.94
C VAL A 180 2.59 -3.84 -15.56
N TYR A 181 3.04 -3.08 -16.56
CA TYR A 181 3.76 -1.84 -16.34
C TYR A 181 3.24 -0.70 -17.21
N ALA A 182 3.26 0.53 -16.70
CA ALA A 182 3.09 1.74 -17.49
C ALA A 182 3.87 2.90 -16.86
N TYR A 183 4.47 3.75 -17.70
CA TYR A 183 5.19 4.94 -17.26
C TYR A 183 4.77 6.15 -18.08
N GLY A 184 4.20 7.17 -17.44
CA GLY A 184 3.81 8.43 -18.07
C GLY A 184 2.74 8.29 -19.16
N GLN A 185 1.85 7.29 -19.09
CA GLN A 185 0.84 7.04 -20.11
C GLN A 185 -0.50 7.70 -19.79
N ASP A 186 -1.27 8.04 -20.82
CA ASP A 186 -2.60 8.62 -20.68
C ASP A 186 -3.69 7.75 -21.33
N ASN A 187 -4.88 7.74 -20.72
CA ASN A 187 -6.05 7.00 -21.20
C ASN A 187 -5.71 5.51 -21.42
N ILE A 188 -5.31 4.82 -20.37
CA ILE A 188 -4.96 3.40 -20.38
C ILE A 188 -6.01 2.57 -19.64
N ALA A 189 -6.24 1.35 -20.11
CA ALA A 189 -7.08 0.40 -19.39
C ALA A 189 -6.51 -1.01 -19.39
N LEU A 190 -6.78 -1.71 -18.28
CA LEU A 190 -6.66 -3.15 -18.13
C LEU A 190 -8.03 -3.65 -17.69
N THR A 191 -8.66 -4.49 -18.50
CA THR A 191 -10.04 -4.92 -18.26
C THR A 191 -10.24 -6.42 -18.45
N GLY A 192 -11.23 -6.99 -17.77
CA GLY A 192 -11.72 -8.35 -17.93
C GLY A 192 -13.24 -8.38 -18.07
N ASP A 193 -13.78 -9.40 -18.73
CA ASP A 193 -15.23 -9.61 -18.82
C ASP A 193 -15.86 -9.97 -17.46
N ASP A 194 -15.19 -10.85 -16.71
CA ASP A 194 -15.55 -11.30 -15.36
C ASP A 194 -14.31 -11.89 -14.66
N TRP A 195 -14.45 -12.36 -13.41
CA TRP A 195 -13.33 -12.90 -12.63
C TRP A 195 -12.77 -14.24 -13.15
N THR A 196 -13.31 -14.80 -14.24
CA THR A 196 -12.65 -15.90 -14.97
C THR A 196 -11.57 -15.39 -15.93
N ALA A 197 -11.45 -14.06 -16.11
CA ALA A 197 -10.31 -13.40 -16.71
C ALA A 197 -9.22 -13.18 -15.65
N ILE A 198 -8.14 -13.97 -15.70
CA ILE A 198 -7.16 -14.09 -14.63
C ILE A 198 -5.78 -13.61 -15.09
N LEU A 199 -5.15 -12.78 -14.25
CA LEU A 199 -3.71 -12.50 -14.29
C LEU A 199 -3.05 -13.23 -13.12
N ASP A 200 -2.16 -14.17 -13.42
CA ASP A 200 -1.52 -15.04 -12.43
C ASP A 200 -0.01 -14.80 -12.37
N GLY A 201 0.47 -14.30 -11.23
CA GLY A 201 1.87 -13.98 -11.01
C GLY A 201 2.76 -15.18 -10.71
N GLN A 202 2.20 -16.37 -10.45
CA GLN A 202 2.95 -17.59 -10.10
C GLN A 202 3.99 -17.38 -8.97
N GLY A 203 3.73 -16.45 -8.04
CA GLY A 203 4.68 -15.98 -7.01
C GLY A 203 5.22 -17.06 -6.08
N GLY A 204 4.39 -18.07 -5.78
CA GLY A 204 4.74 -19.22 -4.96
C GLY A 204 5.35 -20.40 -5.72
N VAL A 205 5.46 -20.32 -7.05
CA VAL A 205 5.97 -21.41 -7.90
C VAL A 205 7.50 -21.43 -7.90
N PRO A 206 8.14 -22.58 -7.60
CA PRO A 206 9.59 -22.70 -7.64
C PRO A 206 10.18 -22.44 -9.03
N PHE A 207 11.23 -21.62 -9.10
CA PHE A 207 12.00 -21.37 -10.33
C PHE A 207 13.36 -22.10 -10.37
N ASN A 208 13.70 -22.88 -9.34
CA ASN A 208 14.92 -23.69 -9.28
C ASN A 208 14.74 -24.97 -8.43
N ASP A 209 15.71 -25.88 -8.53
CA ASP A 209 15.73 -27.15 -7.78
C ASP A 209 15.85 -26.96 -6.26
N ALA A 210 16.34 -25.80 -5.81
CA ALA A 210 16.42 -25.46 -4.39
C ALA A 210 15.06 -25.06 -3.78
N GLY A 211 14.01 -25.02 -4.61
CA GLY A 211 12.65 -24.67 -4.21
C GLY A 211 12.46 -23.17 -3.97
N ASP A 212 13.34 -22.31 -4.51
CA ASP A 212 13.18 -20.86 -4.40
C ASP A 212 12.08 -20.39 -5.34
N CYS A 213 11.25 -19.49 -4.85
CA CYS A 213 10.21 -18.79 -5.59
C CYS A 213 10.28 -17.31 -5.23
N TRP A 214 9.45 -16.45 -5.86
CA TRP A 214 9.43 -15.04 -5.48
C TRP A 214 9.21 -14.87 -3.98
N TRP A 215 8.27 -15.60 -3.39
CA TRP A 215 7.95 -15.46 -1.98
C TRP A 215 9.08 -15.84 -1.02
N THR A 216 10.04 -16.69 -1.43
CA THR A 216 11.18 -17.02 -0.58
C THR A 216 12.14 -15.85 -0.37
N TRP A 217 12.09 -14.82 -1.22
CA TRP A 217 12.93 -13.63 -1.11
C TRP A 217 12.55 -12.72 0.06
N LYS A 218 11.37 -12.92 0.67
CA LYS A 218 10.97 -12.16 1.86
C LYS A 218 11.96 -12.36 3.02
N GLY A 219 12.56 -13.54 3.17
CA GLY A 219 13.66 -13.76 4.11
C GLY A 219 13.39 -13.52 5.61
N LYS A 220 12.15 -13.66 6.09
CA LYS A 220 11.78 -13.48 7.51
C LYS A 220 11.29 -14.79 8.14
N GLN A 221 11.72 -15.02 9.39
CA GLN A 221 11.12 -16.02 10.30
C GLN A 221 9.67 -15.63 10.64
N LYS A 222 8.93 -16.51 11.34
CA LYS A 222 7.58 -16.23 11.88
C LYS A 222 7.52 -14.80 12.43
N THR A 223 6.65 -14.00 11.84
CA THR A 223 6.32 -12.67 12.32
C THR A 223 5.67 -12.76 13.69
N ILE A 224 5.52 -11.61 14.34
CA ILE A 224 4.97 -11.46 15.69
C ILE A 224 3.46 -11.81 15.73
N ASN A 225 2.84 -12.05 14.57
CA ASN A 225 1.44 -12.44 14.47
C ASN A 225 1.27 -13.93 14.83
N SER A 226 0.23 -14.25 15.60
CA SER A 226 -0.16 -15.62 15.97
C SER A 226 -0.73 -16.45 14.82
N ILE A 227 -0.78 -15.87 13.61
CA ILE A 227 -1.25 -16.46 12.36
C ILE A 227 -0.26 -16.00 11.29
N GLY A 228 0.24 -16.90 10.43
CA GLY A 228 1.46 -16.84 9.61
C GLY A 228 1.70 -15.65 8.65
N GLN A 229 1.07 -14.51 8.84
CA GLN A 229 1.18 -13.37 7.96
C GLN A 229 2.55 -12.69 8.11
N GLY A 230 3.45 -12.98 7.17
CA GLY A 230 4.84 -12.51 7.08
C GLY A 230 5.93 -13.58 7.27
N THR A 231 5.57 -14.86 7.45
CA THR A 231 6.56 -15.94 7.28
C THR A 231 6.99 -16.02 5.83
N THR A 232 8.28 -16.13 5.61
CA THR A 232 8.78 -16.57 4.30
C THR A 232 8.53 -18.06 4.17
N PRO A 233 7.81 -18.51 3.13
CA PRO A 233 7.65 -19.93 2.90
C PRO A 233 9.01 -20.61 2.73
N ASN A 234 9.23 -21.76 3.38
CA ASN A 234 10.51 -22.50 3.37
C ASN A 234 11.76 -21.70 3.81
N PHE A 235 11.62 -20.73 4.74
CA PHE A 235 12.78 -19.95 5.19
C PHE A 235 13.90 -20.83 5.77
N LYS A 236 15.11 -20.65 5.26
CA LYS A 236 16.33 -21.25 5.81
C LYS A 236 17.34 -20.13 6.11
N SER A 237 17.78 -20.04 7.36
CA SER A 237 18.81 -19.07 7.77
C SER A 237 20.04 -19.19 6.87
N GLY A 238 20.61 -18.05 6.48
CA GLY A 238 21.78 -17.99 5.60
C GLY A 238 21.47 -18.03 4.10
N LYS A 239 20.21 -18.23 3.68
CA LYS A 239 19.83 -17.99 2.28
C LYS A 239 19.82 -16.48 1.97
N MET A 240 20.18 -16.13 0.75
CA MET A 240 20.05 -14.76 0.26
C MET A 240 18.58 -14.36 0.17
N SER A 241 18.28 -13.13 0.57
CA SER A 241 16.93 -12.57 0.64
C SER A 241 16.99 -11.04 0.74
N GLU A 242 15.85 -10.37 0.70
CA GLU A 242 15.77 -8.91 0.90
C GLU A 242 16.32 -8.47 2.27
N ASN A 243 16.33 -9.37 3.26
CA ASN A 243 16.77 -9.10 4.64
C ASN A 243 18.16 -9.67 4.96
N THR A 244 18.85 -10.27 3.99
CA THR A 244 20.22 -10.78 4.13
C THR A 244 21.21 -9.73 3.64
N VAL A 245 22.31 -9.51 4.36
CA VAL A 245 23.41 -8.62 3.93
C VAL A 245 23.87 -9.04 2.54
N ASN A 246 23.76 -8.13 1.56
CA ASN A 246 24.13 -8.40 0.18
C ASN A 246 25.54 -7.86 -0.09
N PRO A 247 26.52 -8.72 -0.43
CA PRO A 247 27.88 -8.27 -0.72
C PRO A 247 27.99 -7.36 -1.96
N LEU A 248 26.94 -7.30 -2.80
CA LEU A 248 26.87 -6.35 -3.91
C LEU A 248 26.59 -4.91 -3.46
N ASN A 249 26.03 -4.71 -2.26
CA ASN A 249 25.78 -3.39 -1.70
C ASN A 249 27.06 -2.83 -1.08
N ALA A 250 27.24 -1.51 -1.21
CA ALA A 250 28.44 -0.81 -0.77
C ALA A 250 28.73 -1.08 0.72
N GLU A 251 30.01 -1.23 1.05
CA GLU A 251 30.46 -1.44 2.45
C GLU A 251 30.34 -0.17 3.29
N SER A 252 30.26 1.00 2.64
CA SER A 252 30.10 2.29 3.29
C SER A 252 29.29 3.25 2.42
N LEU A 253 28.45 4.08 3.05
CA LEU A 253 27.80 5.21 2.39
C LEU A 253 28.81 6.22 1.85
N ALA A 254 30.03 6.29 2.37
CA ALA A 254 31.06 7.19 1.83
C ALA A 254 31.35 6.90 0.34
N THR A 255 31.17 5.65 -0.10
CA THR A 255 31.38 5.25 -1.50
C THR A 255 30.27 5.74 -2.43
N VAL A 256 29.03 5.79 -1.96
CA VAL A 256 27.84 6.09 -2.78
C VAL A 256 27.28 7.50 -2.56
N ALA A 257 27.58 8.10 -1.42
CA ALA A 257 27.18 9.45 -0.99
C ALA A 257 28.37 10.18 -0.32
N PRO A 258 29.47 10.47 -1.06
CA PRO A 258 30.68 11.07 -0.51
C PRO A 258 30.50 12.50 0.01
N ALA A 259 29.41 13.17 -0.37
CA ALA A 259 29.11 14.54 0.06
C ALA A 259 28.60 14.63 1.51
N LEU A 260 28.13 13.52 2.09
CA LEU A 260 27.67 13.51 3.47
C LEU A 260 28.83 13.69 4.45
N THR A 261 28.56 14.28 5.61
CA THR A 261 29.45 14.25 6.76
C THR A 261 29.50 12.85 7.38
N GLU A 262 30.50 12.60 8.22
CA GLU A 262 30.59 11.31 8.93
C GLU A 262 29.38 11.09 9.86
N ALA A 263 28.93 12.15 10.54
CA ALA A 263 27.77 12.08 11.43
C ALA A 263 26.49 11.70 10.68
N GLU A 264 26.25 12.26 9.49
CA GLU A 264 25.11 11.91 8.64
C GLU A 264 25.18 10.46 8.16
N ARG A 265 26.38 9.99 7.74
CA ARG A 265 26.56 8.59 7.34
C ARG A 265 26.28 7.63 8.47
N VAL A 266 26.80 7.89 9.67
CA VAL A 266 26.58 7.06 10.85
C VAL A 266 25.09 7.00 11.21
N LEU A 267 24.39 8.14 11.14
CA LEU A 267 22.94 8.19 11.38
C LEU A 267 22.15 7.33 10.39
N ILE A 268 22.50 7.37 9.10
CA ILE A 268 21.76 6.63 8.06
C ILE A 268 22.10 5.13 8.09
N GLN A 269 23.38 4.78 8.21
CA GLN A 269 23.85 3.39 8.26
C GLN A 269 23.37 2.67 9.53
N GLY A 270 23.34 3.37 10.65
CA GLY A 270 23.17 2.74 11.95
C GLY A 270 24.34 1.80 12.30
N GLU A 271 24.13 0.92 13.28
CA GLU A 271 25.16 0.01 13.78
C GLU A 271 25.28 -1.27 12.94
N GLY A 272 26.52 -1.68 12.65
CA GLY A 272 26.84 -2.92 11.95
C GLY A 272 26.43 -2.92 10.48
N ASP A 273 26.34 -4.13 9.89
CA ASP A 273 26.15 -4.29 8.44
C ASP A 273 24.70 -4.50 7.99
N LYS A 274 23.73 -4.51 8.91
CA LYS A 274 22.33 -4.82 8.57
C LYS A 274 21.72 -3.87 7.53
N TRP A 275 22.20 -2.64 7.47
CA TRP A 275 21.76 -1.65 6.47
C TRP A 275 22.12 -2.05 5.04
N ARG A 276 23.06 -2.98 4.84
CA ARG A 276 23.48 -3.51 3.53
C ARG A 276 22.58 -4.64 3.02
N ALA A 277 21.55 -5.06 3.75
CA ALA A 277 20.51 -5.90 3.19
C ALA A 277 19.64 -5.08 2.23
N ASP A 278 19.21 -5.64 1.09
CA ASP A 278 18.56 -4.87 0.03
C ASP A 278 17.33 -4.05 0.54
N ALA A 279 16.53 -4.62 1.44
CA ALA A 279 15.36 -3.97 2.04
C ALA A 279 15.69 -2.75 2.92
N SER A 280 16.89 -2.71 3.49
CA SER A 280 17.39 -1.60 4.32
C SER A 280 18.27 -0.64 3.54
N TYR A 281 18.95 -1.15 2.51
CA TYR A 281 19.90 -0.40 1.69
C TYR A 281 19.18 0.63 0.83
N LEU A 282 18.06 0.24 0.20
CA LEU A 282 17.27 1.18 -0.62
C LEU A 282 16.78 2.41 0.17
N PRO A 283 16.12 2.28 1.34
CA PRO A 283 15.81 3.42 2.21
C PRO A 283 17.04 4.26 2.58
N ALA A 284 18.17 3.62 2.90
CA ALA A 284 19.41 4.32 3.21
C ALA A 284 19.94 5.15 2.02
N LEU A 285 19.82 4.65 0.80
CA LEU A 285 20.15 5.43 -0.41
C LEU A 285 19.21 6.61 -0.61
N SER A 286 17.92 6.47 -0.26
CA SER A 286 16.97 7.58 -0.27
C SER A 286 17.35 8.67 0.75
N GLU A 287 17.57 8.30 2.01
CA GLU A 287 18.02 9.23 3.07
C GLU A 287 19.35 9.91 2.72
N ALA A 288 20.25 9.19 2.06
CA ALA A 288 21.54 9.72 1.64
C ALA A 288 21.47 10.63 0.39
N GLY A 289 20.28 10.81 -0.20
CA GLY A 289 20.09 11.63 -1.40
C GLY A 289 20.76 11.06 -2.65
N VAL A 290 21.01 9.74 -2.69
CA VAL A 290 21.60 9.08 -3.87
C VAL A 290 20.58 9.17 -5.01
N PRO A 291 20.97 9.61 -6.22
CA PRO A 291 20.02 9.76 -7.33
C PRO A 291 19.52 8.39 -7.81
N LEU A 292 18.27 8.33 -8.28
CA LEU A 292 17.61 7.13 -8.81
C LEU A 292 18.48 6.32 -9.79
N SER A 293 19.18 6.99 -10.70
CA SER A 293 20.05 6.33 -11.69
C SER A 293 21.19 5.51 -11.10
N LYS A 294 21.49 5.66 -9.80
CA LYS A 294 22.51 4.90 -9.06
C LYS A 294 21.92 3.87 -8.09
N ARG A 295 20.58 3.77 -7.99
CA ARG A 295 19.88 2.83 -7.09
C ARG A 295 19.53 1.56 -7.86
N ILE A 296 20.56 0.78 -8.21
CA ILE A 296 20.46 -0.38 -9.11
C ILE A 296 20.36 -1.67 -8.28
N PHE A 297 19.31 -2.46 -8.53
CA PHE A 297 19.09 -3.76 -7.89
C PHE A 297 19.03 -4.87 -8.96
N GLY A 298 17.85 -5.39 -9.32
CA GLY A 298 17.72 -6.37 -10.40
C GLY A 298 18.51 -7.67 -10.13
N VAL A 299 19.15 -8.21 -11.18
CA VAL A 299 19.89 -9.49 -11.08
C VAL A 299 20.98 -9.41 -10.01
N GLY A 300 20.97 -10.40 -9.09
CA GLY A 300 21.85 -10.46 -7.93
C GLY A 300 21.26 -9.82 -6.65
N HIS A 301 20.13 -9.15 -6.76
CA HIS A 301 19.39 -8.56 -5.65
C HIS A 301 17.99 -9.21 -5.50
N TYR A 302 17.36 -8.97 -4.35
CA TYR A 302 16.20 -9.73 -3.87
C TYR A 302 14.96 -8.87 -3.61
N LEU A 303 14.87 -7.70 -4.25
CA LEU A 303 13.69 -6.85 -4.22
C LEU A 303 12.67 -7.35 -5.25
N ARG A 304 11.57 -7.95 -4.77
CA ARG A 304 10.49 -8.48 -5.62
C ARG A 304 9.77 -7.37 -6.38
N ALA A 305 9.29 -7.66 -7.58
CA ALA A 305 8.52 -6.73 -8.40
C ALA A 305 7.02 -6.76 -8.04
N PRO A 306 6.30 -5.62 -8.07
CA PRO A 306 4.84 -5.59 -8.03
C PRO A 306 4.23 -6.34 -9.22
N MET A 307 2.99 -6.81 -9.06
CA MET A 307 2.23 -7.39 -10.16
C MET A 307 1.84 -6.32 -11.18
N ILE A 308 1.11 -5.28 -10.77
CA ILE A 308 0.70 -4.17 -11.64
C ILE A 308 1.28 -2.87 -11.06
N GLN A 309 2.11 -2.16 -11.82
CA GLN A 309 2.64 -0.85 -11.39
C GLN A 309 2.50 0.18 -12.51
N LEU A 310 1.85 1.29 -12.19
CA LEU A 310 1.57 2.38 -13.13
C LEU A 310 2.15 3.65 -12.55
N ILE A 311 3.15 4.26 -13.19
CA ILE A 311 3.84 5.43 -12.64
C ILE A 311 3.52 6.66 -13.49
N GLY A 312 3.01 7.72 -12.87
CA GLY A 312 2.73 9.00 -13.53
C GLY A 312 1.65 8.92 -14.61
N CYS A 313 0.71 7.97 -14.52
CA CYS A 313 -0.31 7.77 -15.55
C CYS A 313 -1.58 8.57 -15.27
N THR A 314 -2.29 9.00 -16.32
CA THR A 314 -3.55 9.75 -16.20
C THR A 314 -4.69 9.00 -16.90
N ASN A 315 -5.91 9.17 -16.39
CA ASN A 315 -7.12 8.55 -16.95
C ASN A 315 -7.02 7.01 -17.02
N VAL A 316 -6.80 6.39 -15.86
CA VAL A 316 -6.57 4.95 -15.72
C VAL A 316 -7.87 4.21 -15.40
N LEU A 317 -8.11 3.07 -16.06
CA LEU A 317 -9.19 2.13 -15.74
C LEU A 317 -8.65 0.72 -15.50
N LEU A 318 -8.93 0.17 -14.33
CA LEU A 318 -8.68 -1.22 -13.95
C LEU A 318 -10.04 -1.87 -13.66
N GLN A 319 -10.48 -2.88 -14.42
CA GLN A 319 -11.86 -3.35 -14.26
C GLN A 319 -12.09 -4.83 -14.55
N GLY A 320 -12.83 -5.53 -13.68
CA GLY A 320 -13.55 -6.76 -14.05
C GLY A 320 -12.73 -8.04 -14.14
N TYR A 321 -11.44 -8.03 -13.80
CA TYR A 321 -10.56 -9.21 -13.81
C TYR A 321 -10.24 -9.70 -12.39
N ARG A 322 -9.62 -10.87 -12.31
CA ARG A 322 -8.99 -11.41 -11.09
C ARG A 322 -7.48 -11.32 -11.19
N VAL A 323 -6.82 -10.96 -10.10
CA VAL A 323 -5.36 -11.05 -9.93
C VAL A 323 -5.06 -12.08 -8.85
N GLN A 324 -4.09 -12.95 -9.09
CA GLN A 324 -3.70 -13.94 -8.09
C GLN A 324 -2.21 -14.29 -8.08
N ASN A 325 -1.80 -14.92 -6.97
CA ASN A 325 -0.44 -15.45 -6.73
C ASN A 325 0.66 -14.43 -7.06
N THR A 326 0.54 -13.21 -6.58
CA THR A 326 1.44 -12.12 -6.97
C THR A 326 2.79 -12.22 -6.26
N PRO A 327 3.92 -11.83 -6.88
CA PRO A 327 5.24 -11.82 -6.20
C PRO A 327 5.31 -10.88 -4.99
N PHE A 328 4.59 -9.76 -5.09
CA PHE A 328 4.57 -8.62 -4.17
C PHE A 328 3.20 -7.92 -4.26
N TRP A 329 3.13 -6.60 -4.02
CA TRP A 329 1.91 -5.80 -4.14
C TRP A 329 1.16 -6.05 -5.45
N GLN A 330 -0.16 -6.23 -5.36
CA GLN A 330 -0.99 -6.61 -6.49
C GLN A 330 -1.21 -5.43 -7.45
N HIS A 331 -1.48 -4.23 -6.91
CA HIS A 331 -1.73 -3.03 -7.68
C HIS A 331 -1.05 -1.83 -7.03
N HIS A 332 -0.06 -1.26 -7.70
CA HIS A 332 0.73 -0.14 -7.20
C HIS A 332 0.73 1.03 -8.20
N PRO A 333 -0.39 1.78 -8.32
CA PRO A 333 -0.35 3.04 -9.03
C PRO A 333 0.42 4.09 -8.21
N VAL A 334 1.39 4.72 -8.84
CA VAL A 334 2.24 5.78 -8.29
C VAL A 334 1.98 7.07 -9.08
N HIS A 335 1.68 8.17 -8.39
CA HIS A 335 1.48 9.48 -9.01
C HIS A 335 0.45 9.47 -10.15
N CYS A 336 -0.58 8.60 -10.04
CA CYS A 336 -1.62 8.49 -11.04
C CYS A 336 -2.75 9.49 -10.77
N ARG A 337 -3.42 9.93 -11.85
CA ARG A 337 -4.55 10.87 -11.77
C ARG A 337 -5.79 10.34 -12.49
N ASN A 338 -6.97 10.59 -11.94
CA ASN A 338 -8.25 10.12 -12.47
C ASN A 338 -8.26 8.59 -12.66
N LEU A 339 -8.02 7.86 -11.58
CA LEU A 339 -7.88 6.41 -11.58
C LEU A 339 -9.15 5.75 -11.06
N VAL A 340 -9.65 4.77 -11.79
CA VAL A 340 -10.79 3.94 -11.36
C VAL A 340 -10.33 2.48 -11.32
N ILE A 341 -10.52 1.84 -10.17
CA ILE A 341 -10.48 0.38 -10.04
C ILE A 341 -11.86 -0.11 -9.65
N ARG A 342 -12.43 -1.00 -10.48
CA ARG A 342 -13.83 -1.41 -10.35
C ARG A 342 -14.02 -2.90 -10.56
N ASN A 343 -14.77 -3.55 -9.66
CA ASN A 343 -15.14 -4.96 -9.79
C ASN A 343 -13.94 -5.88 -10.06
N VAL A 344 -12.80 -5.61 -9.42
CA VAL A 344 -11.59 -6.45 -9.48
C VAL A 344 -11.59 -7.39 -8.28
N GLU A 345 -11.20 -8.65 -8.49
CA GLU A 345 -10.94 -9.61 -7.42
C GLU A 345 -9.43 -9.72 -7.17
N MET A 346 -8.99 -9.38 -5.97
CA MET A 346 -7.61 -9.49 -5.53
C MET A 346 -7.46 -10.72 -4.64
N HIS A 347 -6.78 -11.77 -5.13
CA HIS A 347 -6.67 -13.05 -4.43
C HIS A 347 -5.23 -13.53 -4.36
N SER A 348 -4.48 -13.09 -3.36
CA SER A 348 -3.09 -13.50 -3.17
C SER A 348 -2.71 -13.48 -1.70
N HIS A 349 -2.32 -14.63 -1.16
CA HIS A 349 -1.98 -14.81 0.25
C HIS A 349 -0.47 -14.92 0.51
N GLY A 350 0.35 -14.46 -0.43
CA GLY A 350 1.80 -14.40 -0.27
C GLY A 350 2.27 -13.23 0.61
N PRO A 351 3.58 -13.17 0.94
CA PRO A 351 4.15 -12.08 1.73
C PRO A 351 4.09 -10.74 0.99
N ASN A 352 3.60 -9.69 1.65
CA ASN A 352 3.38 -8.35 1.06
C ASN A 352 2.48 -8.42 -0.18
N SER A 353 1.43 -9.24 -0.14
CA SER A 353 0.42 -9.31 -1.21
C SER A 353 -0.71 -8.31 -0.95
N ASP A 354 -0.34 -7.06 -0.67
CA ASP A 354 -1.27 -5.93 -0.53
C ASP A 354 -2.16 -5.82 -1.79
N GLY A 355 -3.46 -5.56 -1.59
CA GLY A 355 -4.43 -5.61 -2.69
C GLY A 355 -4.38 -4.40 -3.61
N PHE A 356 -4.39 -3.19 -3.03
CA PHE A 356 -4.36 -1.93 -3.77
C PHE A 356 -3.60 -0.83 -3.01
N ASP A 357 -2.54 -0.33 -3.62
CA ASP A 357 -1.55 0.58 -3.03
C ASP A 357 -1.48 1.91 -3.79
N PRO A 358 -2.50 2.79 -3.74
CA PRO A 358 -2.42 4.09 -4.38
C PRO A 358 -1.38 4.95 -3.66
N GLU A 359 -0.28 5.22 -4.36
CA GLU A 359 0.84 6.01 -3.86
C GLU A 359 0.91 7.37 -4.54
N ALA A 360 0.84 8.46 -3.78
CA ALA A 360 0.82 9.83 -4.29
C ALA A 360 -0.22 10.06 -5.42
N CYS A 361 -1.34 9.34 -5.40
CA CYS A 361 -2.37 9.40 -6.44
C CYS A 361 -3.42 10.49 -6.14
N ASP A 362 -4.05 11.03 -7.18
CA ASP A 362 -5.06 12.09 -7.05
C ASP A 362 -6.33 11.76 -7.84
N HIS A 363 -7.50 11.91 -7.20
CA HIS A 363 -8.81 11.55 -7.75
C HIS A 363 -8.88 10.06 -8.11
N VAL A 364 -9.11 9.25 -7.08
CA VAL A 364 -9.18 7.79 -7.17
C VAL A 364 -10.56 7.29 -6.74
N LEU A 365 -11.13 6.34 -7.50
CA LEU A 365 -12.30 5.58 -7.09
C LEU A 365 -11.99 4.08 -7.06
N VAL A 366 -12.22 3.47 -5.90
CA VAL A 366 -12.23 2.02 -5.66
C VAL A 366 -13.68 1.61 -5.46
N GLU A 367 -14.22 0.78 -6.35
CA GLU A 367 -15.65 0.46 -6.35
C GLU A 367 -15.92 -1.03 -6.61
N GLY A 368 -16.75 -1.67 -5.79
CA GLY A 368 -17.23 -3.03 -6.08
C GLY A 368 -16.14 -4.11 -6.07
N CYS A 369 -14.96 -3.83 -5.49
CA CYS A 369 -13.84 -4.77 -5.48
C CYS A 369 -13.91 -5.74 -4.30
N THR A 370 -13.32 -6.92 -4.49
CA THR A 370 -13.18 -7.94 -3.45
C THR A 370 -11.72 -8.18 -3.15
N PHE A 371 -11.36 -8.11 -1.86
CA PHE A 371 -9.99 -8.25 -1.38
C PHE A 371 -9.86 -9.50 -0.51
N ASP A 372 -9.03 -10.43 -0.93
CA ASP A 372 -8.58 -11.59 -0.15
C ASP A 372 -7.04 -11.65 -0.21
N THR A 373 -6.40 -11.01 0.77
CA THR A 373 -4.99 -10.61 0.67
C THR A 373 -4.15 -11.20 1.80
N GLY A 374 -2.86 -11.40 1.51
CA GLY A 374 -1.84 -11.84 2.48
C GLY A 374 -1.31 -10.71 3.36
N ASP A 375 -1.58 -9.45 3.00
CA ASP A 375 -1.21 -8.23 3.72
C ASP A 375 -2.41 -7.25 3.68
N ASP A 376 -2.23 -5.93 3.75
CA ASP A 376 -3.32 -4.95 3.71
C ASP A 376 -4.24 -5.12 2.48
N CYS A 377 -5.57 -5.06 2.64
CA CYS A 377 -6.50 -5.08 1.50
C CYS A 377 -6.30 -3.83 0.64
N ILE A 378 -6.26 -2.66 1.29
CA ILE A 378 -5.91 -1.38 0.69
C ILE A 378 -4.88 -0.68 1.58
N ALA A 379 -3.77 -0.22 1.00
CA ALA A 379 -2.77 0.57 1.69
C ALA A 379 -2.48 1.87 0.92
N ILE A 380 -3.10 2.98 1.33
CA ILE A 380 -2.84 4.30 0.73
C ILE A 380 -1.47 4.78 1.19
N LYS A 381 -0.61 5.19 0.24
CA LYS A 381 0.79 5.59 0.49
C LYS A 381 1.10 6.94 -0.18
N ALA A 382 2.23 7.53 0.14
CA ALA A 382 2.70 8.80 -0.41
C ALA A 382 4.22 8.97 -0.25
N GLY A 383 5.00 7.94 -0.57
CA GLY A 383 6.46 8.00 -0.44
C GLY A 383 6.99 7.73 0.98
N LYS A 384 8.28 7.43 1.05
CA LYS A 384 9.03 7.15 2.28
C LYS A 384 10.34 7.94 2.26
N ASP A 385 10.90 8.22 3.44
CA ASP A 385 12.20 8.88 3.61
C ASP A 385 12.25 10.23 2.87
N LEU A 386 13.22 10.43 1.98
CA LEU A 386 13.33 11.64 1.16
C LEU A 386 12.59 11.54 -0.19
N ASP A 387 12.12 10.36 -0.59
CA ASP A 387 11.45 10.13 -1.88
C ASP A 387 9.97 10.59 -1.84
N THR A 388 9.76 11.88 -1.66
CA THR A 388 8.44 12.52 -1.48
C THR A 388 8.02 13.41 -2.65
N GLN A 389 8.78 13.39 -3.75
CA GLN A 389 8.66 14.32 -4.88
C GLN A 389 7.31 14.27 -5.61
N TYR A 390 6.57 13.17 -5.48
CA TYR A 390 5.26 13.00 -6.11
C TYR A 390 4.11 13.67 -5.34
N GLY A 391 4.37 14.16 -4.13
CA GLY A 391 3.38 14.83 -3.28
C GLY A 391 2.41 13.85 -2.59
N PRO A 392 1.26 14.36 -2.10
CA PRO A 392 0.35 13.56 -1.30
C PRO A 392 -0.52 12.61 -2.12
N SER A 393 -0.97 11.53 -1.49
CA SER A 393 -2.17 10.81 -1.94
C SER A 393 -3.40 11.58 -1.50
N GLN A 394 -4.30 11.88 -2.43
CA GLN A 394 -5.46 12.71 -2.14
C GLN A 394 -6.71 12.45 -2.98
N ASN A 395 -7.87 12.81 -2.42
CA ASN A 395 -9.16 12.72 -3.10
C ASN A 395 -9.48 11.28 -3.52
N ILE A 396 -9.54 10.38 -2.53
CA ILE A 396 -9.70 8.94 -2.73
C ILE A 396 -11.03 8.49 -2.15
N VAL A 397 -11.87 7.86 -2.96
CA VAL A 397 -13.14 7.26 -2.53
C VAL A 397 -13.08 5.75 -2.66
N ILE A 398 -13.42 5.05 -1.58
CA ILE A 398 -13.51 3.60 -1.48
C ILE A 398 -14.96 3.26 -1.14
N GLN A 399 -15.66 2.53 -2.01
CA GLN A 399 -17.07 2.21 -1.79
C GLN A 399 -17.51 0.85 -2.28
N ASN A 400 -18.51 0.28 -1.61
CA ASN A 400 -19.16 -0.97 -2.02
C ASN A 400 -18.18 -2.14 -2.20
N CYS A 401 -17.11 -2.20 -1.39
CA CYS A 401 -16.09 -3.26 -1.48
C CYS A 401 -16.23 -4.27 -0.34
N ILE A 402 -15.71 -5.48 -0.58
CA ILE A 402 -15.68 -6.59 0.39
C ILE A 402 -14.21 -6.90 0.73
N MET A 403 -13.91 -7.06 2.03
CA MET A 403 -12.57 -7.35 2.54
C MET A 403 -12.60 -8.62 3.39
N HIS A 404 -11.98 -9.70 2.90
CA HIS A 404 -12.02 -11.03 3.51
C HIS A 404 -10.83 -11.33 4.44
N SER A 405 -9.62 -10.91 4.10
CA SER A 405 -8.41 -11.22 4.87
C SER A 405 -7.35 -10.15 4.62
N GLY A 406 -6.47 -9.93 5.62
CA GLY A 406 -5.33 -9.04 5.47
C GLY A 406 -4.82 -8.42 6.76
N HIS A 407 -3.72 -7.67 6.68
CA HIS A 407 -3.17 -6.91 7.80
C HIS A 407 -4.02 -5.69 8.20
N GLY A 408 -4.87 -5.21 7.30
CA GLY A 408 -5.74 -4.07 7.50
C GLY A 408 -6.72 -3.96 6.34
N GLY A 409 -7.98 -3.62 6.64
CA GLY A 409 -9.00 -3.48 5.60
C GLY A 409 -8.80 -2.20 4.81
N VAL A 410 -8.94 -1.05 5.48
CA VAL A 410 -8.53 0.26 4.95
C VAL A 410 -7.34 0.75 5.76
N THR A 411 -6.16 0.73 5.15
CA THR A 411 -4.91 1.18 5.77
C THR A 411 -4.40 2.46 5.10
N LEU A 412 -4.00 3.43 5.92
CA LEU A 412 -3.23 4.61 5.49
C LEU A 412 -1.81 4.48 6.04
N GLY A 413 -0.82 4.39 5.16
CA GLY A 413 0.60 4.27 5.50
C GLY A 413 1.18 2.84 5.40
N SER A 414 2.38 2.57 5.91
CA SER A 414 3.17 3.48 6.75
C SER A 414 3.93 4.55 5.96
N GLU A 415 4.12 4.35 4.67
CA GLU A 415 4.86 5.22 3.77
C GLU A 415 4.00 6.43 3.39
N MET A 416 3.91 7.41 4.29
CA MET A 416 3.05 8.59 4.16
C MET A 416 3.82 9.92 4.17
N ALA A 417 5.11 9.90 3.82
CA ALA A 417 6.00 11.04 3.98
C ALA A 417 5.59 12.28 3.17
N GLY A 418 5.01 12.08 1.97
CA GLY A 418 4.42 13.14 1.14
C GLY A 418 3.04 13.62 1.59
N GLY A 419 2.41 12.93 2.54
CA GLY A 419 1.09 13.22 3.09
C GLY A 419 -0.05 12.40 2.48
N ILE A 420 -1.10 12.14 3.25
CA ILE A 420 -2.34 11.51 2.81
C ILE A 420 -3.50 12.38 3.30
N GLN A 421 -4.40 12.76 2.38
CA GLN A 421 -5.54 13.60 2.74
C GLN A 421 -6.80 13.37 1.90
N ASN A 422 -7.97 13.69 2.46
CA ASN A 422 -9.26 13.61 1.78
C ASN A 422 -9.53 12.19 1.27
N VAL A 423 -9.61 11.27 2.22
CA VAL A 423 -9.92 9.85 1.98
C VAL A 423 -11.31 9.56 2.52
N PHE A 424 -12.13 8.87 1.74
CA PHE A 424 -13.53 8.57 2.05
C PHE A 424 -13.78 7.08 1.86
N ALA A 425 -14.17 6.39 2.92
CA ALA A 425 -14.53 4.97 2.88
C ALA A 425 -15.99 4.79 3.30
N GLN A 426 -16.85 4.26 2.42
CA GLN A 426 -18.26 4.06 2.73
C GLN A 426 -18.82 2.74 2.23
N LYS A 427 -19.81 2.19 2.93
CA LYS A 427 -20.54 0.99 2.46
C LYS A 427 -19.60 -0.18 2.23
N LEU A 428 -18.65 -0.38 3.14
CA LEU A 428 -17.69 -1.49 3.09
C LEU A 428 -18.19 -2.65 3.93
N VAL A 429 -17.90 -3.86 3.47
CA VAL A 429 -18.08 -5.08 4.24
C VAL A 429 -16.69 -5.62 4.57
N PHE A 430 -16.24 -5.41 5.80
CA PHE A 430 -15.07 -6.09 6.36
C PHE A 430 -15.50 -7.50 6.75
N GLU A 431 -15.79 -8.32 5.74
CA GLU A 431 -16.43 -9.62 5.94
C GLU A 431 -15.57 -10.54 6.80
N ASN A 432 -14.25 -10.44 6.69
CA ASN A 432 -13.34 -11.32 7.44
C ASN A 432 -13.68 -12.81 7.23
N ALA A 433 -13.97 -13.24 6.00
CA ALA A 433 -14.53 -14.56 5.71
C ALA A 433 -13.63 -15.72 6.19
N ASN A 434 -12.31 -15.48 6.25
CA ASN A 434 -11.32 -16.46 6.69
C ASN A 434 -10.94 -16.29 8.17
N TRP A 435 -11.79 -15.69 9.01
CA TRP A 435 -11.49 -15.36 10.42
C TRP A 435 -10.91 -16.52 11.28
N LYS A 436 -11.22 -17.77 10.91
CA LYS A 436 -10.71 -18.97 11.58
C LYS A 436 -9.21 -19.17 11.32
N THR A 437 -8.78 -19.04 10.07
CA THR A 437 -7.45 -19.45 9.61
C THR A 437 -6.56 -18.27 9.22
N ASN A 438 -7.10 -17.27 8.52
CA ASN A 438 -6.38 -16.08 8.06
C ASN A 438 -7.23 -14.81 8.28
N PRO A 439 -7.42 -14.38 9.54
CA PRO A 439 -8.29 -13.26 9.85
C PRO A 439 -7.72 -11.93 9.36
N LEU A 440 -8.64 -11.01 9.09
CA LEU A 440 -8.37 -9.58 9.03
C LEU A 440 -7.86 -9.09 10.40
N ASN A 441 -6.68 -8.47 10.44
CA ASN A 441 -6.06 -8.03 11.70
C ASN A 441 -6.73 -6.79 12.30
N THR A 442 -7.17 -5.87 11.44
CA THR A 442 -7.85 -4.63 11.81
C THR A 442 -8.69 -4.11 10.65
N ALA A 443 -9.81 -3.44 10.93
CA ALA A 443 -10.69 -2.93 9.88
C ALA A 443 -10.18 -1.59 9.34
N ILE A 444 -9.83 -0.66 10.24
CA ILE A 444 -9.39 0.70 9.92
C ILE A 444 -8.05 0.94 10.58
N ARG A 445 -7.03 1.26 9.78
CA ARG A 445 -5.65 1.36 10.25
C ARG A 445 -4.94 2.60 9.73
N MET A 446 -4.25 3.29 10.62
CA MET A 446 -3.32 4.38 10.28
C MET A 446 -1.94 4.02 10.81
N LYS A 447 -0.91 4.10 9.97
CA LYS A 447 0.47 3.72 10.31
C LYS A 447 1.41 4.88 9.99
N THR A 448 2.28 5.24 10.93
CA THR A 448 3.39 6.18 10.72
C THR A 448 4.42 6.03 11.86
N ASN A 449 5.55 6.71 11.77
CA ASN A 449 6.54 6.82 12.85
C ASN A 449 7.42 8.07 12.64
N MET A 450 8.42 8.26 13.51
CA MET A 450 9.35 9.40 13.49
C MET A 450 10.26 9.48 12.25
N ASN A 451 10.31 8.46 11.38
CA ASN A 451 11.02 8.54 10.11
C ASN A 451 10.19 9.28 9.04
N ARG A 452 8.86 9.13 9.06
CA ARG A 452 8.02 9.47 7.91
C ARG A 452 7.80 10.97 7.73
N GLY A 453 7.61 11.72 8.81
CA GLY A 453 7.10 13.09 8.71
C GLY A 453 5.71 13.11 8.08
N GLY A 454 5.46 14.07 7.18
CA GLY A 454 4.20 14.16 6.45
C GLY A 454 2.97 14.32 7.36
N TYR A 455 1.82 13.92 6.83
CA TYR A 455 0.55 14.00 7.56
C TYR A 455 -0.44 12.93 7.11
N LEU A 456 -1.32 12.51 8.01
CA LEU A 456 -2.57 11.80 7.71
C LEU A 456 -3.71 12.70 8.18
N ARG A 457 -4.54 13.20 7.26
CA ARG A 457 -5.67 14.06 7.64
C ARG A 457 -6.90 13.91 6.79
N ASN A 458 -8.05 14.38 7.29
CA ASN A 458 -9.31 14.40 6.56
C ASN A 458 -9.66 12.98 6.05
N PHE A 459 -9.75 12.03 6.98
CA PHE A 459 -10.16 10.66 6.69
C PHE A 459 -11.56 10.41 7.26
N TYR A 460 -12.48 10.04 6.39
CA TYR A 460 -13.89 9.87 6.72
C TYR A 460 -14.33 8.44 6.42
N VAL A 461 -14.96 7.79 7.39
CA VAL A 461 -15.50 6.43 7.26
C VAL A 461 -16.96 6.40 7.69
N ARG A 462 -17.84 5.79 6.89
CA ARG A 462 -19.25 5.58 7.28
C ARG A 462 -19.89 4.32 6.74
N ASP A 463 -20.96 3.87 7.38
CA ASP A 463 -21.87 2.84 6.85
C ASP A 463 -21.16 1.51 6.55
N CYS A 464 -20.28 1.06 7.45
CA CYS A 464 -19.50 -0.17 7.25
C CYS A 464 -19.98 -1.30 8.19
N THR A 465 -19.81 -2.54 7.75
CA THR A 465 -20.10 -3.72 8.58
C THR A 465 -18.88 -4.61 8.76
N VAL A 466 -18.75 -5.23 9.93
CA VAL A 466 -17.70 -6.18 10.29
C VAL A 466 -18.36 -7.47 10.81
N PRO A 467 -19.03 -8.25 9.94
CA PRO A 467 -19.92 -9.33 10.37
C PRO A 467 -19.20 -10.49 11.07
N ASN A 468 -17.92 -10.73 10.76
CA ASN A 468 -17.13 -11.77 11.41
C ASN A 468 -16.00 -11.19 12.29
N GLY A 469 -16.19 -9.99 12.84
CA GLY A 469 -15.18 -9.31 13.66
C GLY A 469 -13.84 -9.15 12.92
N VAL A 470 -12.78 -8.91 13.69
CA VAL A 470 -11.38 -8.97 13.27
C VAL A 470 -10.64 -9.99 14.13
N GLN A 471 -9.31 -10.07 14.01
CA GLN A 471 -8.48 -10.88 14.88
C GLN A 471 -8.82 -10.64 16.37
N ILE A 472 -9.01 -11.72 17.14
CA ILE A 472 -9.42 -11.65 18.55
C ILE A 472 -8.25 -11.87 19.54
N SER A 473 -7.04 -12.02 19.02
CA SER A 473 -5.79 -12.09 19.78
C SER A 473 -4.93 -10.86 19.49
N PRO A 474 -4.21 -10.31 20.47
CA PRO A 474 -3.36 -9.17 20.22
C PRO A 474 -2.12 -9.57 19.43
N SER A 475 -1.59 -8.62 18.66
CA SER A 475 -0.23 -8.67 18.13
C SER A 475 0.47 -7.33 18.33
N PHE A 476 1.78 -7.36 18.54
CA PHE A 476 2.54 -6.23 19.05
C PHE A 476 3.77 -5.92 18.18
N TYR A 477 4.18 -4.65 18.15
CA TYR A 477 5.52 -4.27 17.69
C TYR A 477 6.49 -4.07 18.86
N ALA A 478 7.77 -4.06 18.55
CA ALA A 478 8.82 -3.75 19.51
C ALA A 478 9.11 -2.24 19.49
N SER A 479 9.06 -1.62 20.67
CA SER A 479 9.48 -0.23 20.89
C SER A 479 11.00 -0.12 21.02
N LEU A 480 11.53 1.10 20.87
CA LEU A 480 12.96 1.39 21.08
C LEU A 480 13.36 1.31 22.57
N PRO A 481 14.64 1.02 22.88
CA PRO A 481 15.15 1.10 24.24
C PRO A 481 14.94 2.50 24.84
N GLY A 482 14.41 2.55 26.07
CA GLY A 482 14.13 3.81 26.77
C GLY A 482 12.81 4.48 26.39
N SER A 483 12.02 3.89 25.49
CA SER A 483 10.67 4.37 25.18
C SER A 483 9.77 4.37 26.43
N PRO A 484 8.89 5.37 26.61
CA PRO A 484 7.85 5.32 27.64
C PRO A 484 6.81 4.22 27.38
N ILE A 485 6.79 3.67 26.16
CA ILE A 485 5.97 2.53 25.79
C ILE A 485 6.78 1.27 26.01
N GLN A 486 6.30 0.40 26.90
CA GLN A 486 6.94 -0.89 27.11
C GLN A 486 6.86 -1.72 25.82
N SER A 487 7.99 -2.25 25.38
CA SER A 487 8.08 -3.06 24.18
C SER A 487 7.11 -4.25 24.22
N LYS A 488 6.42 -4.51 23.10
CA LYS A 488 5.46 -5.60 22.91
C LYS A 488 4.25 -5.60 23.87
N THR A 489 3.74 -4.41 24.22
CA THR A 489 2.57 -4.29 25.11
C THR A 489 1.33 -3.69 24.46
N VAL A 490 1.47 -2.93 23.37
CA VAL A 490 0.35 -2.26 22.69
C VAL A 490 -0.02 -3.01 21.43
N ALA A 491 -1.30 -3.41 21.31
CA ALA A 491 -1.79 -4.30 20.27
C ALA A 491 -2.02 -3.58 18.91
N THR A 492 -1.04 -2.81 18.43
CA THR A 492 -1.15 -2.04 17.16
C THR A 492 -0.91 -2.87 15.91
N ALA A 493 -0.31 -4.06 16.01
CA ALA A 493 -0.06 -4.91 14.85
C ALA A 493 -1.30 -5.71 14.43
N ALA A 494 -2.12 -6.14 15.39
CA ALA A 494 -3.41 -6.81 15.14
C ALA A 494 -4.28 -6.81 16.40
N GLY A 495 -5.60 -6.89 16.19
CA GLY A 495 -6.55 -7.16 17.25
C GLY A 495 -7.57 -6.06 17.53
N ALA A 496 -7.58 -4.97 16.75
CA ALA A 496 -8.51 -3.87 16.98
C ALA A 496 -9.31 -3.48 15.75
N ILE A 497 -10.54 -3.01 15.97
CA ILE A 497 -11.40 -2.52 14.88
C ILE A 497 -10.81 -1.25 14.30
N VAL A 498 -10.42 -0.30 15.16
CA VAL A 498 -9.78 0.96 14.77
C VAL A 498 -8.40 1.06 15.43
N THR A 499 -7.37 1.23 14.60
CA THR A 499 -5.98 1.30 15.06
C THR A 499 -5.26 2.53 14.49
N PHE A 500 -4.66 3.32 15.38
CA PHE A 500 -3.66 4.33 15.03
C PHE A 500 -2.33 3.85 15.61
N ASP A 501 -1.38 3.58 14.73
CA ASP A 501 -0.04 3.11 15.04
C ASP A 501 0.97 4.15 14.55
N CYS A 502 1.14 5.22 15.34
CA CYS A 502 2.06 6.32 15.03
C CYS A 502 3.48 6.09 15.58
N ASP A 503 3.74 4.88 16.07
CA ASP A 503 5.06 4.35 16.41
C ASP A 503 5.26 3.01 15.70
N TYR A 504 4.93 2.96 14.41
CA TYR A 504 5.01 1.76 13.60
C TYR A 504 6.47 1.31 13.44
N THR A 505 6.81 0.15 13.99
CA THR A 505 8.12 -0.52 13.85
C THR A 505 9.34 0.42 13.97
N PRO A 506 9.50 1.20 15.04
CA PRO A 506 10.52 2.26 15.13
C PRO A 506 11.95 1.70 15.07
N ILE A 507 12.13 0.43 15.47
CA ILE A 507 13.39 -0.30 15.39
C ILE A 507 13.87 -0.57 13.96
N SER A 508 13.00 -0.42 12.95
CA SER A 508 13.31 -0.74 11.54
C SER A 508 13.86 0.45 10.77
N ASP A 509 13.76 1.67 11.30
CA ASP A 509 14.23 2.89 10.63
C ASP A 509 15.35 3.54 11.45
N ASN A 510 16.53 3.72 10.86
CA ASN A 510 17.67 4.37 11.53
C ASN A 510 17.45 5.88 11.69
N VAL A 511 16.93 6.54 10.64
CA VAL A 511 16.67 7.98 10.64
C VAL A 511 15.27 8.23 11.17
N ARG A 512 15.14 8.92 12.31
CA ARG A 512 13.86 9.21 12.98
C ARG A 512 13.80 10.68 13.39
N ILE A 513 13.81 11.56 12.39
CA ILE A 513 14.00 13.01 12.59
C ILE A 513 12.80 13.85 12.13
N ARG A 514 11.70 13.21 11.74
CA ARG A 514 10.55 13.86 11.10
C ARG A 514 9.25 13.44 11.80
N PRO A 515 8.80 14.19 12.82
CA PRO A 515 7.53 13.91 13.48
C PRO A 515 6.34 13.96 12.50
N PRO A 516 5.48 12.93 12.48
CA PRO A 516 4.28 12.95 11.66
C PRO A 516 3.15 13.72 12.32
N VAL A 517 2.19 14.18 11.53
CA VAL A 517 0.92 14.75 12.00
C VAL A 517 -0.22 13.82 11.66
N VAL A 518 -1.10 13.53 12.62
CA VAL A 518 -2.33 12.77 12.38
C VAL A 518 -3.50 13.55 12.96
N ASP A 519 -4.39 14.02 12.09
CA ASP A 519 -5.52 14.87 12.48
C ASP A 519 -6.80 14.61 11.68
N ASN A 520 -7.93 15.09 12.18
CA ASN A 520 -9.23 15.12 11.50
C ASN A 520 -9.67 13.77 10.90
N ILE A 521 -9.95 12.82 11.80
CA ILE A 521 -10.44 11.47 11.45
C ILE A 521 -11.86 11.33 11.97
N GLN A 522 -12.81 11.00 11.09
CA GLN A 522 -14.22 10.85 11.44
C GLN A 522 -14.71 9.47 11.03
N ILE A 523 -15.19 8.71 12.00
CA ILE A 523 -15.67 7.34 11.81
C ILE A 523 -17.11 7.30 12.31
N SER A 524 -18.02 6.78 11.49
CA SER A 524 -19.43 6.69 11.87
C SER A 524 -20.12 5.42 11.39
N ASN A 525 -21.20 5.03 12.06
CA ASN A 525 -22.08 3.96 11.60
C ASN A 525 -21.34 2.67 11.19
N ILE A 526 -20.44 2.19 12.06
CA ILE A 526 -19.77 0.89 11.91
C ILE A 526 -20.46 -0.11 12.82
N LYS A 527 -20.83 -1.27 12.28
CA LYS A 527 -21.41 -2.37 13.07
C LYS A 527 -20.57 -3.64 12.96
N ALA A 528 -19.96 -4.04 14.07
CA ALA A 528 -19.25 -5.30 14.19
C ALA A 528 -20.13 -6.38 14.84
N SER A 529 -19.84 -7.64 14.54
CA SER A 529 -20.48 -8.79 15.17
C SER A 529 -19.42 -9.75 15.71
N ASN A 530 -19.80 -10.55 16.69
CA ASN A 530 -18.89 -11.46 17.39
C ASN A 530 -18.74 -12.76 16.60
N VAL A 531 -17.54 -13.34 16.64
CA VAL A 531 -17.27 -14.72 16.22
C VAL A 531 -16.85 -15.56 17.41
N SER A 532 -17.04 -16.88 17.31
CA SER A 532 -16.58 -17.84 18.32
C SER A 532 -15.32 -18.57 17.84
N LYS A 533 -14.18 -18.28 18.46
CA LYS A 533 -12.88 -18.90 18.18
C LYS A 533 -12.16 -19.24 19.49
N ASP A 534 -11.62 -20.45 19.58
CA ASP A 534 -10.83 -20.92 20.74
C ASP A 534 -11.53 -20.71 22.10
N GLY A 535 -12.84 -21.00 22.15
CA GLY A 535 -13.66 -20.85 23.36
C GLY A 535 -13.99 -19.40 23.75
N LYS A 536 -13.57 -18.40 22.96
CA LYS A 536 -13.91 -16.99 23.15
C LYS A 536 -14.95 -16.58 22.11
N THR A 537 -15.94 -15.77 22.54
CA THR A 537 -16.89 -15.12 21.64
C THR A 537 -16.66 -13.62 21.70
N ALA A 538 -16.11 -13.06 20.62
CA ALA A 538 -15.69 -11.67 20.55
C ALA A 538 -15.67 -11.13 19.12
N SER A 539 -15.77 -9.82 18.98
CA SER A 539 -15.61 -9.11 17.70
C SER A 539 -14.16 -8.72 17.42
N CYS A 540 -13.35 -8.55 18.46
CA CYS A 540 -11.95 -8.09 18.39
C CYS A 540 -11.23 -8.39 19.71
N PHE A 541 -9.92 -8.12 19.79
CA PHE A 541 -9.20 -8.11 21.07
C PHE A 541 -9.47 -6.81 21.85
N GLN A 542 -9.33 -5.64 21.19
CA GLN A 542 -9.66 -4.31 21.71
C GLN A 542 -10.50 -3.55 20.68
N ALA A 543 -11.39 -2.66 21.11
CA ALA A 543 -12.21 -1.91 20.17
C ALA A 543 -11.39 -0.82 19.44
N ILE A 544 -10.62 -0.03 20.21
CA ILE A 544 -9.87 1.13 19.70
C ILE A 544 -8.44 1.11 20.26
N VAL A 545 -7.43 1.25 19.42
CA VAL A 545 -6.05 1.46 19.85
C VAL A 545 -5.53 2.74 19.22
N ILE A 546 -5.13 3.72 20.03
CA ILE A 546 -4.45 4.93 19.57
C ILE A 546 -3.09 5.03 20.26
N LEU A 547 -2.05 4.64 19.55
CA LEU A 547 -0.66 4.95 19.88
C LEU A 547 -0.24 6.15 19.03
N GLY A 548 -0.30 7.34 19.62
CA GLY A 548 0.17 8.58 19.00
C GLY A 548 1.70 8.66 18.90
N PRO A 549 2.25 9.67 18.21
CA PRO A 549 3.69 9.78 17.97
C PRO A 549 4.50 9.78 19.28
N VAL A 550 5.60 9.02 19.32
CA VAL A 550 6.41 8.86 20.54
C VAL A 550 7.65 9.77 20.47
N ALA A 551 7.67 10.85 21.26
CA ALA A 551 8.71 11.88 21.18
C ALA A 551 10.13 11.39 21.54
N SER A 552 10.26 10.38 22.40
CA SER A 552 11.55 9.80 22.78
C SER A 552 12.28 9.11 21.61
N ASP A 553 11.56 8.80 20.54
CA ASP A 553 12.10 8.03 19.42
C ASP A 553 12.83 8.92 18.41
N TYR A 554 12.72 10.25 18.57
CA TYR A 554 13.46 11.23 17.79
C TYR A 554 14.97 11.15 18.05
N ASN A 555 15.77 11.03 17.00
CA ASN A 555 17.24 10.95 17.08
C ASN A 555 17.98 12.00 16.25
N GLY A 556 17.30 13.10 15.91
CA GLY A 556 17.87 14.19 15.14
C GLY A 556 18.54 15.28 15.99
N PRO A 557 18.96 16.39 15.36
CA PRO A 557 19.52 17.55 16.06
C PRO A 557 18.56 18.16 17.09
N LEU A 558 19.10 18.72 18.17
CA LEU A 558 18.33 19.46 19.18
C LEU A 558 18.14 20.94 18.76
N PRO A 559 17.04 21.61 19.20
CA PRO A 559 15.96 21.08 20.03
C PRO A 559 15.03 20.13 19.25
N VAL A 560 14.41 19.19 19.97
CA VAL A 560 13.42 18.27 19.37
C VAL A 560 12.26 19.08 18.78
N PRO A 561 11.89 18.88 17.50
CA PRO A 561 10.73 19.53 16.90
C PRO A 561 9.44 19.15 17.64
N PRO A 562 8.39 19.99 17.60
CA PRO A 562 7.12 19.66 18.23
C PRO A 562 6.58 18.31 17.75
N VAL A 563 6.29 17.43 18.71
CA VAL A 563 5.63 16.14 18.48
C VAL A 563 4.18 16.28 18.93
N PHE A 564 3.28 16.43 17.97
CA PHE A 564 1.88 16.70 18.27
C PHE A 564 1.10 15.42 18.59
N PRO A 565 0.11 15.47 19.50
CA PRO A 565 -0.81 14.38 19.71
C PRO A 565 -1.70 14.16 18.49
N VAL A 566 -2.19 12.93 18.34
CA VAL A 566 -3.32 12.65 17.45
C VAL A 566 -4.51 13.51 17.89
N THR A 567 -5.12 14.25 16.95
CA THR A 567 -6.14 15.26 17.29
C THR A 567 -7.34 15.23 16.35
N ASN A 568 -8.45 15.81 16.81
CA ASN A 568 -9.69 15.94 16.03
C ASN A 568 -10.22 14.59 15.53
N VAL A 569 -10.23 13.58 16.40
CA VAL A 569 -10.78 12.26 16.10
C VAL A 569 -12.20 12.17 16.65
N SER A 570 -13.17 11.79 15.82
CA SER A 570 -14.54 11.50 16.24
C SER A 570 -14.98 10.13 15.78
N ILE A 571 -15.57 9.35 16.69
CA ILE A 571 -16.21 8.07 16.41
C ILE A 571 -17.65 8.18 16.88
N SER A 572 -18.61 7.92 15.99
CA SER A 572 -20.03 8.13 16.28
C SER A 572 -20.96 7.05 15.76
N ASP A 573 -22.03 6.75 16.50
CA ASP A 573 -23.08 5.82 16.06
C ASP A 573 -22.55 4.43 15.65
N CYS A 574 -21.49 3.98 16.32
CA CYS A 574 -20.85 2.68 16.04
C CYS A 574 -21.26 1.64 17.09
N ASP A 575 -21.27 0.37 16.70
CA ASP A 575 -21.32 -0.79 17.58
C ASP A 575 -20.11 -1.67 17.26
N PHE A 576 -19.15 -1.75 18.18
CA PHE A 576 -17.93 -2.53 18.00
C PHE A 576 -18.03 -3.96 18.54
N GLY A 577 -19.23 -4.43 18.89
CA GLY A 577 -19.44 -5.76 19.46
C GLY A 577 -18.74 -5.91 20.81
N THR A 578 -18.32 -7.12 21.15
CA THR A 578 -17.68 -7.42 22.44
C THR A 578 -16.19 -7.71 22.26
N PRO A 579 -15.28 -6.83 22.70
CA PRO A 579 -13.85 -7.12 22.72
C PRO A 579 -13.50 -8.21 23.73
N VAL A 580 -12.44 -8.99 23.47
CA VAL A 580 -11.86 -9.91 24.46
C VAL A 580 -11.37 -9.14 25.70
N ASN A 581 -10.70 -8.00 25.50
CA ASN A 581 -10.25 -7.14 26.59
C ASN A 581 -11.32 -6.11 26.96
N ILE A 582 -12.47 -6.58 27.43
CA ILE A 582 -13.61 -5.71 27.78
C ILE A 582 -13.33 -4.76 28.95
N ALA A 583 -12.37 -5.09 29.82
CA ALA A 583 -11.98 -4.25 30.94
C ALA A 583 -11.18 -3.00 30.51
N ALA A 584 -10.44 -3.11 29.39
CA ALA A 584 -9.72 -2.01 28.75
C ALA A 584 -10.07 -1.98 27.25
N PRO A 585 -11.31 -1.56 26.92
CA PRO A 585 -11.83 -1.63 25.55
C PRO A 585 -11.06 -0.74 24.57
N TRP A 586 -10.27 0.20 25.09
CA TRP A 586 -9.36 1.02 24.32
C TRP A 586 -8.00 1.22 25.00
N TYR A 587 -6.98 1.51 24.19
CA TYR A 587 -5.67 2.00 24.62
C TYR A 587 -5.41 3.37 23.98
N LEU A 588 -4.91 4.33 24.75
CA LEU A 588 -4.66 5.70 24.31
C LEU A 588 -3.28 6.19 24.80
N TYR A 589 -2.50 6.79 23.90
CA TYR A 589 -1.24 7.48 24.19
C TYR A 589 -1.04 8.64 23.22
N ASN A 590 -0.62 9.80 23.72
CA ASN A 590 -0.37 11.02 22.94
C ASN A 590 -1.54 11.35 21.99
N VAL A 591 -2.73 11.45 22.56
CA VAL A 591 -3.98 11.76 21.85
C VAL A 591 -4.76 12.81 22.63
N ARG A 592 -5.37 13.74 21.90
CA ARG A 592 -6.15 14.82 22.49
C ARG A 592 -7.52 14.93 21.82
N ASN A 593 -8.55 14.95 22.67
CA ASN A 593 -9.95 15.15 22.30
C ASN A 593 -10.52 14.08 21.34
N LEU A 594 -10.20 12.80 21.56
CA LEU A 594 -10.96 11.71 20.93
C LEU A 594 -12.41 11.78 21.41
N THR A 595 -13.35 12.03 20.52
CA THR A 595 -14.77 12.15 20.84
C THR A 595 -15.52 10.87 20.46
N LEU A 596 -16.11 10.20 21.45
CA LEU A 596 -17.04 9.08 21.26
C LEU A 596 -18.47 9.57 21.47
N LYS A 597 -19.36 9.33 20.50
CA LYS A 597 -20.77 9.70 20.58
C LYS A 597 -21.65 8.53 20.15
N ASN A 598 -22.47 7.99 21.03
CA ASN A 598 -23.31 6.83 20.76
C ASN A 598 -22.49 5.63 20.23
N VAL A 599 -21.37 5.32 20.90
CA VAL A 599 -20.50 4.18 20.53
C VAL A 599 -20.76 3.03 21.50
N THR A 600 -21.28 1.92 21.00
CA THR A 600 -21.52 0.70 21.79
C THR A 600 -20.29 -0.19 21.79
N ILE A 601 -19.81 -0.58 22.98
CA ILE A 601 -18.75 -1.56 23.18
C ILE A 601 -19.18 -2.51 24.29
N GLY A 602 -19.33 -3.78 23.96
CA GLY A 602 -19.98 -4.76 24.82
C GLY A 602 -21.44 -4.39 25.05
N ASP A 603 -21.82 -4.23 26.32
CA ASP A 603 -23.16 -3.86 26.77
C ASP A 603 -23.29 -2.36 27.11
N LYS A 604 -22.24 -1.56 26.84
CA LYS A 604 -22.17 -0.15 27.24
C LYS A 604 -22.17 0.78 26.04
N VAL A 605 -22.92 1.87 26.17
CA VAL A 605 -22.90 2.99 25.23
C VAL A 605 -22.01 4.10 25.79
N HIS A 606 -21.07 4.58 24.98
CA HIS A 606 -20.10 5.61 25.32
C HIS A 606 -20.42 6.94 24.64
N ASN A 607 -20.51 8.00 25.45
CA ASN A 607 -20.69 9.39 25.05
C ASN A 607 -19.67 10.24 25.84
N THR A 608 -18.42 10.25 25.40
CA THR A 608 -17.30 10.80 26.19
C THR A 608 -16.25 11.44 25.29
N VAL A 609 -15.45 12.33 25.87
CA VAL A 609 -14.23 12.87 25.25
C VAL A 609 -13.03 12.36 26.03
N LEU A 610 -12.05 11.81 25.32
CA LEU A 610 -10.87 11.16 25.91
C LEU A 610 -9.60 11.85 25.42
N SER A 611 -8.61 11.96 26.31
CA SER A 611 -7.24 12.41 26.02
C SER A 611 -6.28 11.58 26.88
N ALA A 612 -5.07 11.33 26.39
CA ALA A 612 -4.03 10.58 27.10
C ALA A 612 -2.63 11.01 26.66
#